data_AF-A0A919UGG4-F1
#
_entry.id   AF-A0A919UGG4-F1
#
_cell.length_a   1.000
_cell.length_b   1.000
_cell.length_c   1.000
_cell.angle_alpha   90.00
_cell.angle_beta   90.00
_cell.angle_gamma   90.00
#
_symmetry.space_group_name_H-M   'P 1'
#
loop_
_entity.id
_entity.type
_entity.pdbx_description
1 polymer ?
#
loop_
_entity_poly.entity_id
_entity_poly.type
_entity_poly.pdbx_seq_one_letter_code
_entity_poly.pdbx_strand_id
1 'polypeptide(L)'
;MARGFNYAPGASDEVELAGKPDLTRTMVQSLASGRNAVVREVIAQRGDLPLGTMVGLAHDRATEVRAALAANPAATEPVLEHLSTDRHVEVLHAVIANPQVPAGIVERLAFHRKDEVRSHAVRRLDELAPVHESVDHGTPELREREPMADVVPMRSQQVSLHDQGGPRPVRTAPVRGFLPAEEA
;
A
#
# COMPACT_ATOMS: atom_id res chain seq x y z
N MET A 1 30.30 -2.46 -37.87
CA MET A 1 30.59 -2.81 -36.46
C MET A 1 29.32 -3.41 -35.87
N ALA A 2 29.20 -4.73 -35.86
CA ALA A 2 27.99 -5.43 -35.43
C ALA A 2 28.12 -5.83 -33.95
N ARG A 3 27.29 -5.26 -33.06
CA ARG A 3 27.00 -5.83 -31.73
C ARG A 3 25.56 -5.51 -31.34
N GLY A 4 24.63 -6.05 -32.12
CA GLY A 4 23.21 -6.16 -31.80
C GLY A 4 22.88 -7.61 -31.41
N PHE A 5 23.66 -8.21 -30.52
CA PHE A 5 23.29 -9.51 -29.96
C PHE A 5 22.32 -9.26 -28.81
N ASN A 6 21.04 -9.49 -29.07
CA ASN A 6 20.09 -9.82 -28.01
C ASN A 6 20.62 -11.10 -27.34
N TYR A 7 21.17 -10.96 -26.14
CA TYR A 7 21.69 -12.10 -25.40
C TYR A 7 20.51 -12.93 -24.91
N ALA A 8 20.21 -14.04 -25.58
CA ALA A 8 19.28 -15.03 -25.05
C ALA A 8 19.86 -15.66 -23.77
N PRO A 9 19.02 -16.17 -22.85
CA PRO A 9 19.49 -17.02 -21.76
C PRO A 9 20.36 -18.17 -22.31
N GLY A 10 21.61 -18.27 -21.85
CA GLY A 10 22.62 -19.23 -22.36
C GLY A 10 23.55 -18.71 -23.47
N ALA A 11 23.42 -17.44 -23.90
CA ALA A 11 24.26 -16.87 -24.96
C ALA A 11 25.56 -16.22 -24.46
N SER A 12 25.74 -16.06 -23.15
CA SER A 12 26.95 -15.47 -22.56
C SER A 12 27.23 -16.01 -21.16
N ASP A 13 28.50 -16.31 -20.88
CA ASP A 13 29.00 -16.76 -19.58
C ASP A 13 28.57 -15.85 -18.41
N GLU A 14 28.40 -14.55 -18.66
CA GLU A 14 27.94 -13.59 -17.64
C GLU A 14 26.50 -13.85 -17.20
N VAL A 15 25.62 -14.29 -18.11
CA VAL A 15 24.22 -14.63 -17.80
C VAL A 15 24.16 -15.91 -16.99
N GLU A 16 24.95 -16.92 -17.36
CA GLU A 16 25.07 -18.15 -16.59
C GLU A 16 25.62 -17.88 -15.19
N LEU A 17 26.63 -17.01 -15.08
CA LEU A 17 27.20 -16.60 -13.81
C LEU A 17 26.17 -15.88 -12.95
N ALA A 18 25.38 -14.96 -13.52
CA ALA A 18 24.35 -14.21 -12.80
C ALA A 18 23.27 -15.09 -12.16
N GLY A 19 22.94 -16.23 -12.80
CA GLY A 19 21.98 -17.20 -12.29
C GLY A 19 22.50 -18.09 -11.15
N LYS A 20 23.80 -18.09 -10.87
CA LYS A 20 24.36 -18.94 -9.80
C LYS A 20 23.97 -18.41 -8.41
N PRO A 21 23.57 -19.25 -7.46
CA PRO A 21 23.18 -18.80 -6.13
C PRO A 21 24.35 -18.16 -5.37
N ASP A 22 25.57 -18.70 -5.52
CA ASP A 22 26.75 -18.38 -4.69
C ASP A 22 27.57 -17.20 -5.21
N LEU A 23 26.92 -16.08 -5.52
CA LEU A 23 27.62 -14.86 -5.92
C LEU A 23 27.98 -13.99 -4.72
N THR A 24 29.19 -13.46 -4.71
CA THR A 24 29.57 -12.45 -3.71
C THR A 24 28.83 -11.15 -3.98
N ARG A 25 28.60 -10.36 -2.92
CA ARG A 25 27.93 -9.05 -3.00
C ARG A 25 28.57 -8.12 -4.04
N THR A 26 29.90 -8.12 -4.13
CA THR A 26 30.65 -7.31 -5.10
C THR A 26 30.40 -7.77 -6.53
N MET A 27 30.30 -9.09 -6.76
CA MET A 27 29.97 -9.65 -8.07
C MET A 27 28.55 -9.24 -8.49
N VAL A 28 27.58 -9.38 -7.59
CA VAL A 28 26.19 -8.97 -7.83
C VAL A 28 26.11 -7.49 -8.20
N GLN A 29 26.82 -6.62 -7.48
CA GLN A 29 26.87 -5.19 -7.78
C GLN A 29 27.52 -4.88 -9.13
N SER A 30 28.59 -5.59 -9.48
CA SER A 30 29.28 -5.43 -10.76
C SER A 30 28.38 -5.85 -11.94
N LEU A 31 27.73 -7.02 -11.83
CA LEU A 31 26.80 -7.54 -12.83
C LEU A 31 25.56 -6.64 -12.97
N ALA A 32 25.02 -6.14 -11.86
CA ALA A 32 23.91 -5.17 -11.84
C ALA A 32 24.25 -3.83 -12.49
N SER A 33 25.52 -3.45 -12.58
CA SER A 33 25.96 -2.21 -13.23
C SER A 33 26.50 -2.45 -14.65
N GLY A 34 26.46 -3.70 -15.11
CA GLY A 34 26.98 -4.13 -16.40
C GLY A 34 26.16 -3.58 -17.58
N ARG A 35 26.73 -3.67 -18.79
CA ARG A 35 26.06 -3.18 -20.01
C ARG A 35 24.96 -4.10 -20.51
N ASN A 36 25.07 -5.40 -20.23
CA ASN A 36 24.13 -6.40 -20.70
C ASN A 36 22.81 -6.35 -19.90
N ALA A 37 21.72 -5.95 -20.56
CA ALA A 37 20.42 -5.83 -19.92
C ALA A 37 19.89 -7.17 -19.40
N VAL A 38 20.15 -8.27 -20.12
CA VAL A 38 19.70 -9.62 -19.73
C VAL A 38 20.40 -10.07 -18.44
N VAL A 39 21.68 -9.75 -18.27
CA VAL A 39 22.39 -10.01 -17.01
C VAL A 39 21.76 -9.21 -15.87
N ARG A 40 21.48 -7.92 -16.07
CA ARG A 40 20.83 -7.09 -15.05
C ARG A 40 19.42 -7.56 -14.71
N GLU A 41 18.69 -8.09 -15.68
CA GLU A 41 17.36 -8.68 -15.49
C GLU A 41 17.44 -9.93 -14.60
N VAL A 42 18.36 -10.86 -14.92
CA VAL A 42 18.59 -12.06 -14.09
C VAL A 42 18.98 -11.67 -12.67
N ILE A 43 19.84 -10.67 -12.50
CA ILE A 43 20.20 -10.15 -11.19
C ILE A 43 18.98 -9.55 -10.48
N ALA A 44 18.11 -8.81 -11.19
CA ALA A 44 16.92 -8.18 -10.63
C ALA A 44 15.91 -9.18 -10.04
N GLN A 45 15.90 -10.43 -10.51
CA GLN A 45 15.01 -11.49 -10.02
C GLN A 45 15.52 -12.17 -8.72
N ARG A 46 16.74 -11.86 -8.28
CA ARG A 46 17.34 -12.51 -7.11
C ARG A 46 16.73 -12.03 -5.80
N GLY A 47 16.51 -12.96 -4.87
CA GLY A 47 15.95 -12.64 -3.54
C GLY A 47 16.95 -12.03 -2.54
N ASP A 48 18.25 -12.05 -2.84
CA ASP A 48 19.34 -11.63 -1.95
C ASP A 48 19.95 -10.26 -2.32
N LEU A 49 19.21 -9.44 -3.06
CA LEU A 49 19.70 -8.15 -3.51
C LEU A 49 19.87 -7.15 -2.35
N PRO A 50 21.01 -6.44 -2.27
CA PRO A 50 21.14 -5.33 -1.34
C PRO A 50 20.32 -4.13 -1.84
N LEU A 51 19.73 -3.36 -0.90
CA LEU A 51 18.85 -2.22 -1.22
C LEU A 51 19.45 -1.22 -2.21
N GLY A 52 20.74 -0.88 -2.06
CA GLY A 52 21.41 0.04 -2.98
C GLY A 52 21.44 -0.45 -4.43
N THR A 53 21.52 -1.78 -4.64
CA THR A 53 21.44 -2.38 -5.97
C THR A 53 20.00 -2.37 -6.49
N MET A 54 19.00 -2.66 -5.65
CA MET A 54 17.60 -2.53 -6.02
C MET A 54 17.27 -1.11 -6.49
N VAL A 55 17.71 -0.09 -5.77
CA VAL A 55 17.49 1.32 -6.15
C VAL A 55 18.11 1.65 -7.50
N GLY A 56 19.34 1.15 -7.77
CA GLY A 56 19.98 1.31 -9.07
C GLY A 56 19.19 0.66 -10.20
N LEU A 57 18.74 -0.58 -9.99
CA LEU A 57 17.94 -1.34 -10.96
C LEU A 57 16.52 -0.76 -11.14
N ALA A 58 15.95 -0.13 -10.13
CA ALA A 58 14.65 0.54 -10.23
C ALA A 58 14.68 1.74 -11.20
N HIS A 59 15.85 2.33 -11.41
CA HIS A 59 16.09 3.42 -12.37
C HIS A 59 16.75 2.92 -13.68
N ASP A 60 16.77 1.60 -13.91
CA ASP A 60 17.39 1.04 -15.11
C ASP A 60 16.73 1.58 -16.38
N ARG A 61 17.48 1.62 -17.48
CA ARG A 61 16.95 2.07 -18.77
C ARG A 61 16.09 1.00 -19.43
N ALA A 62 16.43 -0.27 -19.24
CA ALA A 62 15.71 -1.40 -19.79
C ALA A 62 14.41 -1.64 -19.01
N THR A 63 13.30 -1.76 -19.75
CA THR A 63 11.96 -2.00 -19.20
C THR A 63 11.86 -3.37 -18.55
N GLU A 64 12.53 -4.35 -19.12
CA GLU A 64 12.55 -5.75 -18.72
C GLU A 64 13.20 -5.89 -17.34
N VAL A 65 14.29 -5.16 -17.10
CA VAL A 65 15.00 -5.13 -15.81
C VAL A 65 14.11 -4.54 -14.71
N ARG A 66 13.41 -3.43 -15.01
CA ARG A 66 12.50 -2.79 -14.04
C ARG A 66 11.28 -3.67 -13.75
N ALA A 67 10.73 -4.33 -14.76
CA ALA A 67 9.63 -5.26 -14.60
C ALA A 67 10.03 -6.51 -13.79
N ALA A 68 11.23 -7.05 -14.04
CA ALA A 68 11.78 -8.16 -13.28
C ALA A 68 11.98 -7.79 -11.79
N LEU A 69 12.49 -6.60 -11.51
CA LEU A 69 12.60 -6.11 -10.13
C LEU A 69 11.22 -5.90 -9.50
N ALA A 70 10.26 -5.36 -10.25
CA ALA A 70 8.90 -5.15 -9.77
C ALA A 70 8.19 -6.47 -9.41
N ALA A 71 8.45 -7.56 -10.13
CA ALA A 71 7.89 -8.88 -9.83
C ALA A 71 8.63 -9.63 -8.71
N ASN A 72 9.78 -9.13 -8.26
CA ASN A 72 10.62 -9.81 -7.28
C ASN A 72 9.97 -9.78 -5.87
N PRO A 73 9.70 -10.93 -5.23
CA PRO A 73 9.14 -10.97 -3.87
C PRO A 73 10.01 -10.32 -2.80
N ALA A 74 11.31 -10.17 -3.03
CA ALA A 74 12.22 -9.49 -2.12
C ALA A 74 12.25 -7.96 -2.32
N ALA A 75 11.53 -7.42 -3.32
CA ALA A 75 11.47 -5.99 -3.56
C ALA A 75 10.87 -5.27 -2.34
N THR A 76 11.55 -4.23 -1.88
CA THR A 76 11.09 -3.45 -0.73
C THR A 76 9.98 -2.49 -1.13
N GLU A 77 9.11 -2.14 -0.17
CA GLU A 77 8.01 -1.20 -0.39
C GLU A 77 8.46 0.13 -1.04
N PRO A 78 9.52 0.83 -0.60
CA PRO A 78 9.98 2.06 -1.27
C PRO A 78 10.38 1.86 -2.73
N VAL A 79 10.91 0.68 -3.08
CA VAL A 79 11.24 0.34 -4.47
C VAL A 79 9.97 0.11 -5.28
N LEU A 80 8.99 -0.60 -4.72
CA LEU A 80 7.69 -0.83 -5.36
C LEU A 80 6.90 0.48 -5.52
N GLU A 81 6.96 1.40 -4.55
CA GLU A 81 6.35 2.73 -4.65
C GLU A 81 6.94 3.54 -5.80
N HIS A 82 8.26 3.47 -6.00
CA HIS A 82 8.90 4.13 -7.13
C HIS A 82 8.42 3.50 -8.45
N LEU A 83 8.47 2.17 -8.56
CA LEU A 83 8.09 1.43 -9.76
C LEU A 83 6.60 1.56 -10.09
N SER A 84 5.73 1.81 -9.11
CA SER A 84 4.30 2.05 -9.34
C SER A 84 4.01 3.36 -10.08
N THR A 85 5.02 4.21 -10.28
CA THR A 85 4.92 5.45 -11.05
C THR A 85 5.49 5.32 -12.47
N ASP A 86 5.95 4.13 -12.85
CA ASP A 86 6.53 3.88 -14.18
C ASP A 86 5.50 4.14 -15.29
N ARG A 87 5.99 4.64 -16.43
CA ARG A 87 5.17 4.92 -17.62
C ARG A 87 4.80 3.66 -18.40
N HIS A 88 5.60 2.59 -18.27
CA HIS A 88 5.47 1.35 -19.01
C HIS A 88 4.50 0.40 -18.31
N VAL A 89 3.52 -0.09 -19.08
CA VAL A 89 2.44 -0.95 -18.56
C VAL A 89 2.97 -2.26 -18.00
N GLU A 90 3.98 -2.83 -18.65
CA GLU A 90 4.63 -4.08 -18.23
C GLU A 90 5.18 -4.00 -16.80
N VAL A 91 5.82 -2.88 -16.45
CA VAL A 91 6.33 -2.64 -15.09
C VAL A 91 5.19 -2.52 -14.10
N LEU A 92 4.14 -1.76 -14.44
CA LEU A 92 2.96 -1.61 -13.57
C LEU A 92 2.23 -2.94 -13.34
N HIS A 93 2.11 -3.77 -14.38
CA HIS A 93 1.54 -5.11 -14.26
C HIS A 93 2.38 -6.00 -13.34
N ALA A 94 3.71 -5.93 -13.44
CA ALA A 94 4.61 -6.65 -12.55
C ALA A 94 4.50 -6.19 -11.09
N VAL A 95 4.33 -4.87 -10.85
CA VAL A 95 4.06 -4.35 -9.49
C VAL A 95 2.76 -4.90 -8.93
N ILE A 96 1.66 -4.88 -9.70
CA ILE A 96 0.35 -5.40 -9.26
C ILE A 96 0.41 -6.90 -8.97
N ALA A 97 1.14 -7.66 -9.79
CA ALA A 97 1.31 -9.10 -9.64
C ALA A 97 2.25 -9.50 -8.49
N ASN A 98 3.02 -8.56 -7.93
CA ASN A 98 3.96 -8.87 -6.87
C ASN A 98 3.22 -9.36 -5.60
N PRO A 99 3.58 -10.52 -5.02
CA PRO A 99 2.95 -11.05 -3.82
C PRO A 99 3.09 -10.15 -2.59
N GLN A 100 4.16 -9.35 -2.51
CA GLN A 100 4.49 -8.47 -1.39
C GLN A 100 4.08 -7.01 -1.64
N VAL A 101 3.32 -6.73 -2.71
CA VAL A 101 2.84 -5.37 -2.98
C VAL A 101 1.89 -4.90 -1.87
N PRO A 102 2.11 -3.73 -1.26
CA PRO A 102 1.16 -3.13 -0.33
C PRO A 102 -0.16 -2.81 -1.03
N ALA A 103 -1.29 -3.07 -0.35
CA ALA A 103 -2.62 -2.81 -0.88
C ALA A 103 -2.81 -1.35 -1.32
N GLY A 104 -2.25 -0.38 -0.58
CA GLY A 104 -2.34 1.05 -0.92
C GLY A 104 -1.67 1.42 -2.26
N ILE A 105 -0.68 0.65 -2.73
CA ILE A 105 -0.12 0.82 -4.07
C ILE A 105 -1.12 0.35 -5.13
N VAL A 106 -1.74 -0.81 -4.91
CA VAL A 106 -2.72 -1.40 -5.83
C VAL A 106 -3.98 -0.54 -5.91
N GLU A 107 -4.48 -0.03 -4.77
CA GLU A 107 -5.61 0.92 -4.70
C GLU A 107 -5.37 2.15 -5.56
N ARG A 108 -4.17 2.75 -5.49
CA ARG A 108 -3.80 3.90 -6.32
C ARG A 108 -3.74 3.53 -7.82
N LEU A 109 -3.28 2.33 -8.16
CA LEU A 109 -3.26 1.85 -9.55
C LEU A 109 -4.66 1.51 -10.08
N ALA A 110 -5.65 1.24 -9.22
CA ALA A 110 -7.05 1.08 -9.63
C ALA A 110 -7.67 2.38 -10.17
N PHE A 111 -7.09 3.54 -9.87
CA PHE A 111 -7.49 4.83 -10.47
C PHE A 111 -6.57 5.26 -11.61
N HIS A 112 -5.73 4.37 -12.13
CA HIS A 112 -4.80 4.72 -13.20
C HIS A 112 -5.52 5.05 -14.52
N ARG A 113 -4.92 5.98 -15.29
CA ARG A 113 -5.51 6.50 -16.55
C ARG A 113 -5.67 5.45 -17.64
N LYS A 114 -4.79 4.44 -17.65
CA LYS A 114 -4.83 3.34 -18.63
C LYS A 114 -5.79 2.27 -18.13
N ASP A 115 -6.74 1.88 -18.97
CA ASP A 115 -7.80 0.93 -18.61
C ASP A 115 -7.25 -0.45 -18.22
N GLU A 116 -6.29 -0.98 -18.98
CA GLU A 116 -5.64 -2.27 -18.71
C GLU A 116 -5.07 -2.34 -17.28
N VAL A 117 -4.31 -1.30 -16.87
CA VAL A 117 -3.72 -1.23 -15.53
C VAL A 117 -4.80 -1.18 -14.44
N ARG A 118 -5.85 -0.39 -14.66
CA ARG A 118 -6.97 -0.28 -13.74
C ARG A 118 -7.68 -1.61 -13.57
N SER A 119 -8.04 -2.29 -14.68
CA SER A 119 -8.72 -3.58 -14.62
C SER A 119 -7.90 -4.65 -13.89
N HIS A 120 -6.58 -4.65 -14.09
CA HIS A 120 -5.68 -5.58 -13.41
C HIS A 120 -5.57 -5.28 -11.91
N ALA A 121 -5.44 -4.00 -11.54
CA ALA A 121 -5.40 -3.58 -10.15
C ALA A 121 -6.71 -3.88 -9.40
N VAL A 122 -7.87 -3.61 -10.01
CA VAL A 122 -9.18 -3.92 -9.42
C VAL A 122 -9.32 -5.42 -9.16
N ARG A 123 -9.01 -6.26 -10.15
CA ARG A 123 -9.03 -7.71 -9.97
C ARG A 123 -8.10 -8.14 -8.83
N ARG A 124 -6.91 -7.53 -8.74
CA ARG A 124 -5.97 -7.84 -7.67
C ARG A 124 -6.51 -7.43 -6.30
N LEU A 125 -7.21 -6.30 -6.19
CA LEU A 125 -7.88 -5.89 -4.95
C LEU A 125 -9.00 -6.85 -4.57
N ASP A 126 -9.78 -7.33 -5.55
CA ASP A 126 -10.82 -8.34 -5.31
C ASP A 126 -10.21 -9.67 -4.80
N GLU A 127 -9.02 -10.04 -5.27
CA GLU A 127 -8.27 -11.20 -4.77
C GLU A 127 -7.66 -10.97 -3.38
N LEU A 128 -7.32 -9.72 -3.04
CA LEU A 128 -6.73 -9.32 -1.76
C LEU A 128 -7.77 -9.06 -0.67
N ALA A 129 -8.97 -8.65 -1.05
CA ALA A 129 -10.13 -8.70 -0.18
C ALA A 129 -10.39 -10.19 0.07
N PRO A 130 -10.08 -10.73 1.27
CA PRO A 130 -10.59 -12.05 1.56
C PRO A 130 -12.10 -11.99 1.34
N VAL A 131 -12.65 -13.10 0.85
CA VAL A 131 -14.07 -13.39 0.96
C VAL A 131 -14.43 -13.01 2.39
N HIS A 132 -15.01 -11.82 2.58
CA HIS A 132 -15.96 -11.65 3.64
C HIS A 132 -16.96 -12.72 3.24
N GLU A 133 -16.86 -13.90 3.86
CA GLU A 133 -18.05 -14.56 4.31
C GLU A 133 -18.82 -13.41 4.94
N SER A 134 -19.74 -12.86 4.14
CA SER A 134 -21.01 -12.44 4.64
C SER A 134 -21.51 -13.67 5.38
N VAL A 135 -21.01 -13.85 6.61
CA VAL A 135 -21.82 -14.43 7.64
C VAL A 135 -23.01 -13.52 7.58
N ASP A 136 -24.05 -14.06 6.97
CA ASP A 136 -25.38 -13.51 6.95
C ASP A 136 -25.80 -13.52 8.41
N HIS A 137 -25.19 -12.64 9.22
CA HIS A 137 -25.78 -12.10 10.41
C HIS A 137 -26.90 -11.26 9.84
N GLY A 138 -27.96 -11.95 9.38
CA GLY A 138 -29.11 -11.34 8.78
C GLY A 138 -29.42 -10.15 9.65
N THR A 139 -29.46 -8.97 9.02
CA THR A 139 -29.91 -7.73 9.65
C THR A 139 -30.93 -8.12 10.71
N PRO A 140 -30.65 -7.99 12.01
CA PRO A 140 -31.56 -8.53 13.00
C PRO A 140 -32.85 -7.77 12.78
N GLU A 141 -33.84 -8.42 12.17
CA GLU A 141 -35.11 -7.79 11.93
C GLU A 141 -35.57 -7.32 13.31
N LEU A 142 -36.00 -6.07 13.42
CA LEU A 142 -36.48 -5.44 14.66
C LEU A 142 -37.66 -6.20 15.31
N ARG A 143 -38.06 -7.35 14.76
CA ARG A 143 -39.11 -8.26 15.19
C ARG A 143 -38.74 -9.19 16.35
N GLU A 144 -37.47 -9.45 16.61
CA GLU A 144 -37.06 -10.33 17.73
C GLU A 144 -36.79 -9.57 19.05
N ARG A 145 -37.30 -8.34 19.17
CA ARG A 145 -37.46 -7.72 20.49
C ARG A 145 -38.64 -8.38 21.19
N GLU A 146 -38.40 -9.52 21.81
CA GLU A 146 -39.18 -9.93 22.98
C GLU A 146 -39.29 -8.70 23.91
N PRO A 147 -40.50 -8.28 24.33
CA PRO A 147 -40.62 -7.23 25.31
C PRO A 147 -40.24 -7.87 26.65
N MET A 148 -38.95 -7.90 26.97
CA MET A 148 -38.49 -8.19 28.33
C MET A 148 -38.88 -6.97 29.18
N ALA A 149 -40.15 -6.92 29.56
CA ALA A 149 -40.66 -6.05 30.58
C ALA A 149 -40.15 -6.58 31.92
N ASP A 150 -38.90 -6.24 32.24
CA ASP A 150 -38.48 -6.18 33.63
C ASP A 150 -39.24 -5.02 34.27
N VAL A 151 -40.42 -5.33 34.80
CA VAL A 151 -41.16 -4.48 35.72
C VAL A 151 -40.31 -4.37 36.98
N VAL A 152 -39.36 -3.45 36.97
CA VAL A 152 -38.76 -2.95 38.20
C VAL A 152 -39.84 -2.12 38.90
N PRO A 153 -40.29 -2.46 40.12
CA PRO A 153 -41.21 -1.61 40.86
C PRO A 153 -40.45 -0.33 41.25
N MET A 154 -40.59 0.70 40.42
CA MET A 154 -40.15 2.06 40.74
C MET A 154 -40.96 2.53 41.96
N ARG A 155 -40.31 2.57 43.13
CA ARG A 155 -40.83 3.37 44.25
C ARG A 155 -40.93 4.80 43.77
N SER A 156 -42.15 5.33 43.76
CA SER A 156 -42.45 6.73 43.49
C SER A 156 -41.83 7.61 44.58
N GLN A 157 -40.55 7.93 44.44
CA GLN A 157 -39.94 9.04 45.14
C GLN A 157 -40.36 10.31 44.40
N GLN A 158 -41.30 11.05 44.99
CA GLN A 158 -41.61 12.41 44.55
C GLN A 158 -40.34 13.25 44.66
N VAL A 159 -39.68 13.50 43.53
CA VAL A 159 -38.59 14.48 43.45
C VAL A 159 -39.25 15.86 43.44
N SER A 160 -39.23 16.51 44.60
CA SER A 160 -39.68 17.89 44.73
C SER A 160 -38.63 18.80 44.09
N LEU A 161 -38.92 19.33 42.90
CA LEU A 161 -38.10 20.37 42.25
C LEU A 161 -38.23 21.66 43.07
N HIS A 162 -37.43 21.79 44.11
CA HIS A 162 -37.12 23.11 44.66
C HIS A 162 -36.00 23.70 43.82
N ASP A 163 -36.32 24.79 43.13
CA ASP A 163 -35.36 25.72 42.51
C ASP A 163 -34.52 26.35 43.63
N GLN A 164 -33.45 25.66 44.03
CA GLN A 164 -32.45 26.23 44.91
C GLN A 164 -31.37 26.84 44.02
N GLY A 165 -31.48 28.16 43.82
CA GLY A 165 -30.54 28.98 43.07
C GLY A 165 -29.11 28.84 43.59
N GLY A 166 -28.36 27.92 43.00
CA GLY A 166 -26.91 27.87 43.12
C GLY A 166 -26.27 28.98 42.29
N PRO A 167 -25.14 29.57 42.72
CA PRO A 167 -24.49 30.63 41.99
C PRO A 167 -24.05 30.14 40.61
N ARG A 168 -24.55 30.80 39.56
CA ARG A 168 -24.14 30.54 38.17
C ARG A 168 -22.65 30.87 38.03
N PRO A 169 -21.81 29.98 37.46
CA PRO A 169 -20.39 30.25 37.31
C PRO A 169 -20.19 31.42 36.33
N VAL A 170 -19.58 32.50 36.83
CA VAL A 170 -19.23 33.68 36.03
C VAL A 170 -17.88 33.43 35.37
N ARG A 171 -17.77 33.63 34.06
CA ARG A 171 -16.50 33.53 33.31
C ARG A 171 -15.52 34.58 33.83
N THR A 172 -14.47 34.18 34.53
CA THR A 172 -13.42 35.06 35.10
C THR A 172 -12.17 35.18 34.23
N ALA A 173 -12.15 34.63 33.02
CA ALA A 173 -11.01 34.76 32.12
C ALA A 173 -11.23 35.94 31.14
N PRO A 174 -10.33 36.93 31.07
CA PRO A 174 -10.44 38.02 30.10
C PRO A 174 -10.24 37.47 28.68
N VAL A 175 -11.27 37.61 27.84
CA VAL A 175 -11.16 37.33 26.39
C VAL A 175 -10.25 38.42 25.81
N ARG A 176 -9.06 38.03 25.37
CA ARG A 176 -8.09 38.93 24.74
C ARG A 176 -8.74 39.54 23.49
N GLY A 177 -9.04 40.85 23.54
CA GLY A 177 -9.51 41.61 22.38
C GLY A 177 -10.99 42.04 22.36
N PHE A 178 -11.74 41.91 23.46
CA PHE A 178 -13.11 42.43 23.53
C PHE A 178 -13.22 43.56 24.55
N LEU A 179 -13.39 44.80 24.08
CA LEU A 179 -13.79 45.96 24.89
C LEU A 179 -15.32 46.05 24.83
N PRO A 180 -16.05 45.93 25.96
CA PRO A 180 -17.49 46.20 25.98
C PRO A 180 -17.75 47.70 25.74
N ALA A 181 -18.90 48.01 25.15
CA ALA A 181 -19.31 49.38 24.87
C ALA A 181 -19.52 50.17 26.18
N GLU A 182 -18.97 51.38 26.25
CA GLU A 182 -19.25 52.31 27.35
C GLU A 182 -20.70 52.80 27.22
N GLU A 183 -21.54 52.43 28.19
CA GLU A 183 -22.85 53.01 28.38
C GLU A 183 -22.70 54.35 29.13
N ALA A 184 -23.33 55.39 28.58
CA ALA A 184 -23.38 56.75 29.11
C ALA A 184 -24.25 56.88 30.37
#